data_AF-X1CBM6-F1
#
_entry.id   AF-X1CBM6-F1
#
_cell.length_a   1.000
_cell.length_b   1.000
_cell.length_c   1.000
_cell.angle_alpha   90.00
_cell.angle_beta   90.00
_cell.angle_gamma   90.00
#
_symmetry.space_group_name_H-M   'P 1'
#
loop_
_entity.id
_entity.type
_entity.pdbx_description
1 polymer ?
#
loop_
_entity_poly.entity_id
_entity_poly.type
_entity_poly.pdbx_seq_one_letter_code
_entity_poly.pdbx_strand_id
1 'polypeptide(L)'
;HPYGGQEITLVQLIQHEILMNCVPVTGDGWESYLGAATWTFNDASKNVLKEKFEDKDRDTHIAFRAAFSLVKRAVETAAIIKAGGIALKDELKSDPVYQPFLKRIVS
;
A
#
# COMPACT_ATOMS: atom_id res chain seq x y z
N HIS A 1 -5.78 9.05 -21.61
CA HIS A 1 -5.83 7.78 -20.85
C HIS A 1 -4.76 7.85 -19.79
N PRO A 2 -5.05 7.61 -18.50
CA PRO A 2 -4.07 7.71 -17.44
C PRO A 2 -3.01 6.61 -17.63
N TYR A 3 -1.92 7.04 -18.25
CA TYR A 3 -0.54 6.57 -18.18
C TYR A 3 -0.29 5.12 -17.73
N GLY A 4 -0.29 4.17 -18.68
CA GLY A 4 0.06 2.77 -18.44
C GLY A 4 1.45 2.54 -17.83
N GLY A 5 2.38 3.51 -17.90
CA GLY A 5 3.66 3.41 -17.20
C GLY A 5 3.52 3.34 -15.68
N GLN A 6 2.53 4.04 -15.10
CA GLN A 6 2.29 4.03 -13.65
C GLN A 6 1.70 2.69 -13.21
N GLU A 7 0.71 2.20 -13.96
CA GLU A 7 0.10 0.89 -13.70
C GLU A 7 1.13 -0.25 -13.84
N ILE A 8 1.97 -0.23 -14.89
CA ILE A 8 3.06 -1.21 -15.07
C ILE A 8 4.03 -1.16 -13.88
N THR A 9 4.41 0.05 -13.43
CA THR A 9 5.29 0.21 -12.28
C THR A 9 4.68 -0.41 -11.02
N LEU A 10 3.40 -0.13 -10.75
CA LEU A 10 2.68 -0.70 -9.61
C LEU A 10 2.60 -2.23 -9.70
N VAL A 11 2.31 -2.79 -10.87
CA VAL A 11 2.30 -4.25 -11.09
C VAL A 11 3.66 -4.86 -10.82
N GLN A 12 4.76 -4.23 -11.27
CA GLN A 12 6.11 -4.71 -11.01
C GLN A 12 6.47 -4.65 -9.51
N LEU A 13 6.03 -3.62 -8.79
CA LEU A 13 6.18 -3.54 -7.33
C LEU A 13 5.43 -4.66 -6.62
N ILE A 14 4.15 -4.89 -6.98
CA ILE A 14 3.34 -5.97 -6.42
C ILE A 14 3.98 -7.34 -6.69
N GLN A 15 4.50 -7.57 -7.90
CA GLN A 15 5.22 -8.81 -8.22
C GLN A 15 6.44 -9.00 -7.33
N HIS A 16 7.22 -7.94 -7.10
CA HIS A 16 8.36 -7.99 -6.19
C HIS A 16 7.93 -8.28 -4.74
N GLU A 17 6.88 -7.64 -4.24
CA GLU A 17 6.32 -7.87 -2.91
C GLU A 17 5.90 -9.33 -2.70
N ILE A 18 5.20 -9.93 -3.67
CA ILE A 18 4.78 -11.34 -3.61
C ILE A 18 6.00 -12.27 -3.55
N LEU A 19 7.04 -12.01 -4.36
CA LEU A 19 8.28 -12.79 -4.34
C LEU A 19 9.02 -12.70 -3.00
N MET A 20 8.82 -11.61 -2.25
CA MET A 20 9.39 -11.39 -0.92
C MET A 20 8.51 -11.91 0.23
N ASN A 21 7.45 -12.68 -0.07
CA ASN A 21 6.44 -13.15 0.88
C ASN A 21 5.71 -12.02 1.62
N CYS A 22 5.54 -10.87 0.98
CA CYS A 22 4.67 -9.81 1.49
C CYS A 22 3.20 -10.08 1.13
N VAL A 23 2.29 -9.37 1.79
CA VAL A 23 0.84 -9.39 1.52
C VAL A 23 0.47 -8.05 0.88
N PRO A 24 0.25 -7.99 -0.45
CA PRO A 24 -0.22 -6.78 -1.10
C PRO A 24 -1.60 -6.38 -0.57
N VAL A 25 -1.83 -5.08 -0.40
CA VAL A 25 -3.10 -4.53 0.08
C VAL A 25 -3.60 -3.49 -0.91
N THR A 26 -4.91 -3.50 -1.17
CA THR A 26 -5.57 -2.53 -2.05
C THR A 26 -6.28 -1.46 -1.22
N GLY A 27 -6.55 -0.31 -1.84
CA GLY A 27 -7.50 0.66 -1.27
C GLY A 27 -8.95 0.28 -1.55
N ASP A 28 -9.89 1.14 -1.13
CA ASP A 28 -11.33 0.88 -1.15
C ASP A 28 -11.97 1.13 -2.54
N GLY A 29 -11.31 1.88 -3.41
CA GLY A 29 -11.85 2.35 -4.69
C GLY A 29 -11.10 1.86 -5.91
N TRP A 30 -11.73 2.02 -7.09
CA TRP A 30 -11.13 1.68 -8.38
C TRP A 30 -9.86 2.49 -8.66
N GLU A 31 -9.68 3.65 -8.02
CA GLU A 31 -8.47 4.47 -8.14
C GLU A 31 -7.25 3.90 -7.39
N SER A 32 -7.45 2.81 -6.63
CA SER A 32 -6.46 2.25 -5.69
C SER A 32 -6.31 0.73 -5.72
N TYR A 33 -6.89 0.06 -6.73
CA TYR A 33 -6.91 -1.41 -6.81
C TYR A 33 -5.53 -2.05 -7.04
N LEU A 34 -4.57 -1.31 -7.63
CA LEU A 34 -3.15 -1.70 -7.76
C LEU A 34 -2.22 -0.85 -6.87
N GLY A 35 -2.76 0.10 -6.12
CA GLY A 35 -2.01 1.16 -5.46
C GLY A 35 -2.48 2.56 -5.90
N ALA A 36 -1.96 3.60 -5.24
CA ALA A 36 -2.34 4.98 -5.49
C ALA A 36 -1.27 5.69 -6.33
N ALA A 37 -1.61 6.01 -7.58
CA ALA A 37 -0.76 6.76 -8.49
C ALA A 37 -1.29 8.18 -8.74
N THR A 38 -0.39 9.10 -9.05
CA THR A 38 -0.70 10.46 -9.51
C THR A 38 0.40 10.93 -10.46
N TRP A 39 0.21 12.08 -11.11
CA TRP A 39 1.16 12.65 -12.06
C TRP A 39 1.52 14.08 -11.68
N THR A 40 2.69 14.53 -12.11
CA THR A 40 3.22 15.86 -11.79
C THR A 40 2.81 16.93 -12.81
N PHE A 41 1.82 16.65 -13.68
CA PHE A 41 1.32 17.61 -14.67
C PHE A 41 2.39 18.16 -15.64
N ASN A 42 3.45 17.38 -15.91
CA ASN A 42 4.66 17.82 -16.63
C ASN A 42 5.37 19.03 -15.98
N ASP A 43 5.13 19.25 -14.69
CA ASP A 43 5.80 20.28 -13.90
C ASP A 43 6.94 19.65 -13.08
N ALA A 44 8.09 20.32 -13.07
CA ALA A 44 9.25 19.92 -12.29
C ALA A 44 9.26 20.57 -10.88
N SER A 45 8.30 21.45 -10.58
CA SER A 45 8.11 22.07 -9.28
C SER A 45 7.88 21.01 -8.21
N LYS A 46 8.63 21.11 -7.10
CA LYS A 46 8.46 20.23 -5.93
C LYS A 46 7.09 20.40 -5.26
N ASN A 47 6.39 21.49 -5.54
CA ASN A 47 5.11 21.82 -4.92
C ASN A 47 3.90 21.53 -5.81
N VAL A 48 4.08 21.01 -7.02
CA VAL A 48 2.98 20.88 -8.00
C VAL A 48 1.77 20.13 -7.43
N LEU A 49 1.97 19.02 -6.71
CA LEU A 49 0.84 18.27 -6.14
C LEU A 49 0.13 19.03 -5.03
N LYS A 50 0.85 19.83 -4.25
CA LYS A 50 0.27 20.69 -3.21
C LYS A 50 -0.58 21.78 -3.84
N GLU A 51 -0.02 22.48 -4.82
CA GLU A 51 -0.71 23.55 -5.57
C GLU A 51 -1.98 23.00 -6.24
N LYS A 52 -1.89 21.85 -6.92
CA LYS A 52 -3.05 21.20 -7.55
C LYS A 52 -4.11 20.76 -6.54
N PHE A 53 -3.70 20.30 -5.38
CA PHE A 53 -4.64 19.97 -4.30
C PHE A 53 -5.36 21.22 -3.78
N GLU A 54 -4.64 22.33 -3.57
CA GLU A 54 -5.20 23.62 -3.14
C GLU A 54 -6.15 24.23 -4.19
N ASP A 55 -5.81 24.07 -5.47
CA ASP A 55 -6.63 24.47 -6.63
C ASP A 55 -7.88 23.59 -6.83
N LYS A 56 -8.09 22.57 -5.99
CA LYS A 56 -9.19 21.60 -6.07
C LYS A 56 -9.22 20.82 -7.39
N ASP A 57 -8.03 20.53 -7.94
CA ASP A 57 -7.89 19.63 -9.09
C ASP A 57 -8.49 18.26 -8.76
N ARG A 58 -9.44 17.83 -9.59
CA ARG A 58 -10.22 16.62 -9.35
C ARG A 58 -9.34 15.37 -9.29
N ASP A 59 -8.41 15.20 -10.22
CA ASP A 59 -7.59 13.99 -10.32
C ASP A 59 -6.62 13.89 -9.15
N THR A 60 -6.09 15.05 -8.71
CA THR A 60 -5.25 15.15 -7.51
C THR A 60 -6.02 14.76 -6.26
N HIS A 61 -7.25 15.27 -6.08
CA HIS A 61 -8.08 14.88 -4.93
C HIS A 61 -8.45 13.40 -4.93
N ILE A 62 -8.75 12.82 -6.10
CA ILE A 62 -8.98 11.37 -6.25
C ILE A 62 -7.73 10.59 -5.81
N ALA A 63 -6.54 10.97 -6.28
CA ALA A 63 -5.30 10.28 -5.93
C ALA A 63 -4.95 10.38 -4.43
N PHE A 64 -5.17 11.53 -3.80
CA PHE A 64 -4.95 11.68 -2.36
C PHE A 64 -5.95 10.84 -1.53
N ARG A 65 -7.21 10.77 -1.96
CA ARG A 65 -8.20 9.86 -1.34
C ARG A 65 -7.78 8.39 -1.51
N ALA A 66 -7.32 8.02 -2.71
CA ALA A 66 -6.77 6.70 -3.02
C ALA A 66 -5.64 6.32 -2.04
N ALA A 67 -4.67 7.23 -1.87
CA ALA A 67 -3.53 7.04 -1.00
C ALA A 67 -3.94 6.90 0.48
N PHE A 68 -4.86 7.75 0.95
CA PHE A 68 -5.36 7.67 2.33
C PHE A 68 -6.06 6.33 2.61
N SER A 69 -6.93 5.89 1.69
CA SER A 69 -7.64 4.63 1.80
C SER A 69 -6.67 3.43 1.79
N LEU A 70 -5.70 3.43 0.86
CA LEU A 70 -4.66 2.40 0.78
C LEU A 70 -3.87 2.26 2.09
N VAL A 71 -3.39 3.38 2.63
CA VAL A 71 -2.61 3.39 3.89
C VAL A 71 -3.46 2.88 5.05
N LYS A 72 -4.73 3.32 5.15
CA LYS A 72 -5.65 2.84 6.18
C LYS A 72 -5.81 1.31 6.11
N ARG A 73 -6.05 0.76 4.91
CA ARG A 73 -6.19 -0.70 4.72
C ARG A 73 -4.91 -1.46 5.00
N ALA A 74 -3.76 -0.90 4.65
CA ALA A 74 -2.47 -1.51 4.96
C ALA A 74 -2.25 -1.64 6.48
N VAL A 75 -2.56 -0.58 7.24
CA VAL A 75 -2.46 -0.58 8.71
C VAL A 75 -3.45 -1.57 9.34
N GLU A 76 -4.70 -1.58 8.88
CA GLU A 76 -5.72 -2.51 9.39
C GLU A 76 -5.36 -3.97 9.08
N THR A 77 -4.89 -4.27 7.87
CA THR A 77 -4.40 -5.61 7.49
C THR A 77 -3.21 -6.03 8.35
N ALA A 78 -2.25 -5.14 8.58
CA ALA A 78 -1.12 -5.42 9.46
C ALA A 78 -1.56 -5.71 10.90
N ALA A 79 -2.57 -4.99 11.41
CA ALA A 79 -3.13 -5.24 12.74
C ALA A 79 -3.83 -6.61 12.81
N ILE A 80 -4.59 -6.99 11.78
CA ILE A 80 -5.23 -8.31 11.67
C ILE A 80 -4.18 -9.43 11.67
N ILE A 81 -3.15 -9.31 10.83
CA ILE A 81 -2.06 -10.30 10.74
C ILE A 81 -1.32 -10.41 12.09
N LYS A 82 -1.04 -9.28 12.75
CA LYS A 82 -0.41 -9.26 14.07
C LYS A 82 -1.28 -9.97 15.11
N ALA A 83 -2.56 -9.63 15.18
CA ALA A 83 -3.50 -10.24 16.12
C ALA A 83 -3.63 -11.76 15.89
N GLY A 84 -3.75 -12.19 14.63
CA GLY A 84 -3.78 -13.61 14.26
C GLY A 84 -2.49 -14.34 14.64
N GLY A 85 -1.33 -13.72 14.40
CA GLY A 85 -0.03 -14.26 14.79
C GLY A 85 0.12 -14.45 16.30
N ILE A 86 -0.44 -13.54 17.11
CA ILE A 86 -0.48 -13.67 18.57
C ILE A 86 -1.43 -14.79 19.00
N ALA A 87 -2.63 -14.85 18.41
CA ALA A 87 -3.62 -15.88 18.73
C ALA A 87 -3.14 -17.29 18.39
N LEU A 88 -2.39 -17.45 17.31
CA LEU A 88 -1.87 -18.74 16.81
C LEU A 88 -0.42 -19.01 17.23
N LYS A 89 0.13 -18.24 18.17
CA LYS A 89 1.55 -18.30 18.54
C LYS A 89 2.03 -19.72 18.88
N ASP A 90 1.23 -20.48 19.63
CA ASP A 90 1.61 -21.82 20.07
C ASP A 90 1.60 -22.87 18.96
N GLU A 91 0.80 -22.65 17.92
CA GLU A 91 0.79 -23.49 16.71
C GLU A 91 1.94 -23.08 15.79
N LEU A 92 2.13 -21.78 15.56
CA LEU A 92 3.14 -21.26 14.64
C LEU A 92 4.58 -21.48 15.15
N LYS A 93 4.80 -21.59 16.47
CA LYS A 93 6.16 -21.77 17.02
C LYS A 93 6.81 -23.10 16.64
N SER A 94 6.05 -24.12 16.23
CA SER A 94 6.61 -25.42 15.84
C SER A 94 7.33 -25.36 14.49
N ASP A 95 7.04 -24.37 13.65
CA ASP A 95 7.68 -24.17 12.36
C ASP A 95 8.74 -23.04 12.43
N PRO A 96 10.03 -23.34 12.16
CA PRO A 96 11.10 -22.34 12.14
C PRO A 96 10.85 -21.14 11.21
N VAL A 97 10.07 -21.31 10.13
CA VAL A 97 9.78 -20.25 9.15
C VAL A 97 9.08 -19.05 9.79
N TYR A 98 8.23 -19.27 10.81
CA TYR A 98 7.51 -18.18 11.47
C TYR A 98 8.29 -17.50 12.59
N GLN A 99 9.47 -18.01 12.98
CA GLN A 99 10.24 -17.47 14.10
C GLN A 99 10.61 -15.98 13.95
N PRO A 100 11.05 -15.48 12.77
CA PRO A 100 11.31 -14.05 12.59
C PRO A 100 10.05 -13.20 12.78
N PHE A 101 8.90 -13.67 12.32
CA PHE A 101 7.62 -12.99 12.47
C PHE A 101 7.18 -12.96 13.94
N LEU A 102 7.19 -14.12 14.62
CA LEU A 102 6.80 -14.22 16.03
C LEU A 102 7.69 -13.35 16.94
N LYS A 103 8.99 -13.27 16.68
CA LYS A 103 9.92 -12.39 17.41
C LYS A 103 9.55 -10.91 17.29
N ARG A 104 9.07 -10.47 16.11
CA ARG A 104 8.71 -9.06 15.83
C ARG A 104 7.38 -8.64 16.45
N ILE A 105 6.42 -9.55 16.58
CA ILE A 105 5.08 -9.20 17.06
C ILE A 105 4.93 -9.28 18.59
N VAL A 106 5.83 -10.00 19.26
CA VAL A 106 5.85 -10.20 20.72
C VAL A 106 6.75 -9.18 21.43
N SER A 107 7.70 -8.55 20.73
CA SER A 107 8.46 -7.39 21.22
C SER A 107 7.61 -6.13 21.29
#